data_AF-A0A2D5X883-F1
#
_entry.id   AF-A0A2D5X883-F1
#
_cell.length_a   1.000
_cell.length_b   1.000
_cell.length_c   1.000
_cell.angle_alpha   90.00
_cell.angle_beta   90.00
_cell.angle_gamma   90.00
#
_symmetry.space_group_name_H-M   'P 1'
#
loop_
_entity.id
_entity.type
_entity.pdbx_description
1 polymer ?
#
loop_
_entity_poly.entity_id
_entity_poly.type
_entity_poly.pdbx_seq_one_letter_code
_entity_poly.pdbx_strand_id
1 'polypeptide(L)'
;MSYFVVQRDLPGITPDQLTGAGLRAKTCAAEMSQEGQPLRWLRSYFLPEKEQTHCYFEGPNIEAVKELNQRAQIPFSSIFEVQELTPEVV
;
A
#
# COMPACT_ATOMS: atom_id res chain seq x y z
N MET A 1 -5.23 -15.40 1.84
CA MET A 1 -4.52 -14.17 1.47
C MET A 1 -3.81 -13.66 2.70
N SER A 2 -2.71 -12.94 2.51
CA SER A 2 -1.91 -12.36 3.59
C SER A 2 -2.02 -10.84 3.54
N TYR A 3 -1.71 -10.21 4.67
CA TYR A 3 -1.65 -8.76 4.78
C TYR A 3 -0.21 -8.28 4.66
N PHE A 4 -0.03 -7.16 3.99
CA PHE A 4 1.27 -6.57 3.75
C PHE A 4 1.25 -5.09 4.08
N VAL A 5 2.34 -4.58 4.64
CA VAL A 5 2.58 -3.14 4.80
C VAL A 5 3.69 -2.72 3.85
N VAL A 6 3.45 -1.62 3.14
CA VAL A 6 4.44 -0.95 2.29
C VAL A 6 4.82 0.35 2.96
N GLN A 7 6.11 0.48 3.30
CA GLN A 7 6.72 1.66 3.88
C GLN A 7 7.26 2.59 2.80
N ARG A 8 7.07 3.90 2.98
CA ARG A 8 7.53 4.93 2.04
C ARG A 8 7.98 6.16 2.80
N ASP A 9 9.14 6.68 2.40
CA ASP A 9 9.61 7.99 2.82
C ASP A 9 9.27 8.99 1.70
N LEU A 10 8.51 10.03 2.05
CA LEU A 10 7.84 10.98 1.15
C LEU A 10 8.19 12.43 1.55
N PRO A 11 9.48 12.81 1.53
CA PRO A 11 9.90 14.13 1.97
C PRO A 11 9.27 15.24 1.12
N GLY A 12 8.71 16.26 1.78
CA GLY A 12 8.08 17.40 1.13
C GLY A 12 6.80 17.09 0.34
N ILE A 13 6.17 15.93 0.55
CA ILE A 13 4.96 15.56 -0.19
C ILE A 13 3.80 16.50 0.13
N THR A 14 3.08 16.95 -0.91
CA THR A 14 1.87 17.76 -0.74
C THR A 14 0.63 16.89 -0.54
N PRO A 15 -0.47 17.42 0.03
CA PRO A 15 -1.73 16.69 0.14
C PRO A 15 -2.27 16.15 -1.19
N ASP A 16 -2.13 16.93 -2.27
CA ASP A 16 -2.56 16.53 -3.62
C ASP A 16 -1.70 15.38 -4.17
N GLN A 17 -0.39 15.43 -3.94
CA GLN A 17 0.51 14.33 -4.33
C GLN A 17 0.22 13.05 -3.55
N LEU A 18 -0.08 13.16 -2.25
CA LEU A 18 -0.46 12.03 -1.41
C LEU A 18 -1.77 11.40 -1.90
N THR A 19 -2.76 12.24 -2.22
CA THR A 19 -4.05 11.80 -2.77
C THR A 19 -3.88 11.13 -4.14
N GLY A 20 -3.07 11.73 -5.01
CA GLY A 20 -2.73 11.17 -6.32
C GLY A 20 -2.01 9.82 -6.23
N ALA A 21 -1.11 9.65 -5.26
CA ALA A 21 -0.47 8.35 -5.01
C ALA A 21 -1.48 7.30 -4.56
N GLY A 22 -2.42 7.65 -3.66
CA GLY A 22 -3.51 6.78 -3.25
C GLY A 22 -4.40 6.34 -4.42
N LEU A 23 -4.73 7.27 -5.33
CA LEU A 23 -5.52 6.95 -6.51
C LEU A 23 -4.81 5.95 -7.42
N ARG A 24 -3.51 6.13 -7.69
CA ARG A 24 -2.72 5.19 -8.50
C ARG A 24 -2.66 3.80 -7.87
N ALA A 25 -2.43 3.72 -6.56
CA ALA A 25 -2.42 2.44 -5.84
C ALA A 25 -3.77 1.72 -5.96
N LYS A 26 -4.88 2.45 -5.78
CA LYS A 26 -6.24 1.91 -5.90
C LYS A 26 -6.53 1.40 -7.31
N THR A 27 -6.17 2.18 -8.33
CA THR A 27 -6.40 1.81 -9.73
C THR A 27 -5.59 0.56 -10.11
N CYS A 28 -4.29 0.53 -9.81
CA CYS A 28 -3.46 -0.63 -10.13
C CYS A 28 -3.89 -1.89 -9.37
N ALA A 29 -4.33 -1.79 -8.11
CA ALA A 29 -4.90 -2.92 -7.37
C ALA A 29 -6.12 -3.52 -8.09
N ALA A 30 -7.01 -2.67 -8.59
CA ALA A 30 -8.20 -3.10 -9.31
C ALA A 30 -7.86 -3.75 -10.66
N GLU A 31 -6.93 -3.15 -11.43
CA GLU A 31 -6.45 -3.69 -12.71
C GLU A 31 -5.80 -5.06 -12.53
N MET A 32 -4.84 -5.19 -11.61
CA MET A 32 -4.19 -6.47 -11.34
C MET A 32 -5.16 -7.54 -10.81
N SER A 33 -6.17 -7.14 -10.04
CA SER A 33 -7.23 -8.05 -9.63
C SER A 33 -8.04 -8.58 -10.81
N GLN A 34 -8.31 -7.74 -11.82
CA GLN A 34 -8.96 -8.17 -13.07
C GLN A 34 -8.06 -9.08 -13.91
N GLU A 35 -6.74 -8.94 -13.79
CA GLU A 35 -5.74 -9.81 -14.42
C GLU A 35 -5.53 -11.14 -13.68
N GLY A 36 -6.24 -11.37 -12.56
CA GLY A 36 -6.19 -12.63 -11.80
C GLY A 36 -5.25 -12.64 -10.60
N GLN A 37 -4.66 -11.50 -10.23
CA GLN A 37 -3.92 -11.31 -8.97
C GLN A 37 -4.80 -10.57 -7.95
N PRO A 38 -5.54 -11.27 -7.07
CA PRO A 38 -6.47 -10.61 -6.15
C PRO A 38 -5.72 -9.71 -5.17
N LEU A 39 -5.81 -8.39 -5.37
CA LEU A 39 -5.09 -7.37 -4.62
C LEU A 39 -6.06 -6.30 -4.14
N ARG A 40 -5.96 -5.93 -2.87
CA ARG A 40 -6.82 -4.90 -2.28
C ARG A 40 -6.00 -3.94 -1.43
N TRP A 41 -6.17 -2.64 -1.69
CA TRP A 41 -5.67 -1.61 -0.77
C TRP A 41 -6.66 -1.44 0.38
N LEU A 42 -6.21 -1.65 1.61
CA LEU A 42 -7.06 -1.66 2.80
C LEU A 42 -7.19 -0.27 3.41
N ARG A 43 -6.04 0.30 3.79
CA ARG A 43 -5.94 1.60 4.48
C ARG A 43 -4.51 2.09 4.45
N SER A 44 -4.30 3.37 4.76
CA SER A 44 -2.97 3.93 4.98
C SER A 44 -2.96 4.96 6.07
N TYR A 45 -1.80 5.14 6.67
CA TYR A 45 -1.51 6.22 7.60
C TYR A 45 -0.28 6.95 7.10
N PHE A 46 -0.40 8.27 6.89
CA PHE A 46 0.73 9.16 6.70
C PHE A 46 1.06 9.79 8.03
N LEU A 47 2.35 9.80 8.39
CA LEU A 47 2.89 10.41 9.59
C LEU A 47 3.66 11.69 9.17
N PRO A 48 3.03 12.88 9.25
CA PRO A 48 3.62 14.10 8.70
C PRO A 48 4.96 14.48 9.33
N GLU A 49 5.10 14.28 10.65
CA GLU A 49 6.34 14.59 11.38
C GLU A 49 7.56 13.76 10.95
N LYS A 50 7.32 12.60 10.32
CA LYS A 50 8.37 11.71 9.80
C LYS A 50 8.41 11.67 8.28
N GLU A 51 7.50 12.38 7.64
CA GLU A 51 7.29 12.35 6.19
C GLU A 51 7.19 10.90 5.67
N GLN A 52 6.53 10.01 6.43
CA GLN A 52 6.50 8.58 6.15
C GLN A 52 5.06 8.07 6.04
N THR A 53 4.80 7.14 5.11
CA THR A 53 3.51 6.46 4.95
C THR A 53 3.64 4.96 5.13
N HIS A 54 2.67 4.38 5.84
CA HIS A 54 2.37 2.95 5.85
C HIS A 54 1.09 2.69 5.06
N CYS A 55 1.18 1.99 3.93
CA CYS A 55 0.00 1.52 3.19
C CYS A 55 -0.18 0.02 3.36
N TYR A 56 -1.37 -0.39 3.77
CA TYR A 56 -1.71 -1.78 4.03
C TYR A 56 -2.48 -2.37 2.86
N PHE A 57 -2.04 -3.53 2.40
CA PHE A 57 -2.63 -4.28 1.30
C PHE A 57 -2.96 -5.70 1.74
N GLU A 58 -3.95 -6.28 1.09
CA GLU A 58 -4.24 -7.70 1.11
C GLU A 58 -3.87 -8.27 -0.27
N GLY A 59 -3.20 -9.41 -0.30
CA GLY A 59 -2.78 -10.03 -1.55
C GLY A 59 -2.37 -11.49 -1.43
N PRO A 60 -2.00 -12.13 -2.55
CA PRO A 60 -1.61 -13.54 -2.57
C PRO A 60 -0.19 -13.77 -2.04
N ASN A 61 0.73 -12.81 -2.24
CA ASN A 61 2.14 -12.86 -1.83
C ASN A 61 2.78 -11.47 -1.89
N ILE A 62 4.03 -11.36 -1.42
CA ILE A 62 4.78 -10.10 -1.37
C ILE A 62 5.15 -9.60 -2.78
N GLU A 63 5.36 -10.52 -3.74
CA GLU A 63 5.71 -10.20 -5.12
C GLU A 63 4.58 -9.45 -5.83
N ALA A 64 3.33 -9.86 -5.64
CA ALA A 64 2.15 -9.19 -6.20
C ALA A 64 1.99 -7.77 -5.64
N VAL A 65 2.23 -7.58 -4.34
CA VAL A 65 2.19 -6.25 -3.71
C VAL A 65 3.35 -5.37 -4.22
N LYS A 66 4.53 -5.96 -4.42
CA LYS A 66 5.68 -5.25 -5.00
C LYS A 66 5.37 -4.80 -6.43
N GLU A 67 4.83 -5.69 -7.25
CA GLU A 67 4.44 -5.43 -8.64
C GLU A 67 3.39 -4.31 -8.72
N LEU A 68 2.37 -4.33 -7.86
CA LEU A 68 1.37 -3.26 -7.75
C LEU A 68 2.02 -1.89 -7.57
N ASN A 69 2.98 -1.79 -6.63
CA ASN A 69 3.62 -0.52 -6.33
C ASN A 69 4.54 -0.04 -7.46
N GLN A 70 5.17 -0.97 -8.17
CA GLN A 70 5.96 -0.67 -9.36
C GLN A 70 5.08 -0.18 -10.51
N ARG A 71 3.96 -0.86 -10.81
CA ARG A 71 2.98 -0.45 -11.83
C ARG A 71 2.34 0.89 -11.51
N ALA A 72 2.03 1.15 -10.23
CA ALA A 72 1.47 2.41 -9.76
C ALA A 72 2.48 3.57 -9.75
N GLN A 73 3.77 3.31 -10.03
CA GLN A 73 4.85 4.30 -9.99
C GLN A 73 4.88 5.07 -8.66
N ILE A 74 4.82 4.31 -7.56
CA ILE A 74 4.90 4.87 -6.20
C ILE A 74 6.21 4.38 -5.58
N PRO A 75 7.14 5.26 -5.20
CA PRO A 75 8.37 4.85 -4.53
C PRO A 75 8.05 4.20 -3.18
N PHE A 76 8.82 3.18 -2.80
CA PHE A 76 8.72 2.52 -1.51
C PHE A 76 10.10 2.09 -1.03
N SER A 77 10.29 2.08 0.29
CA SER A 77 11.54 1.68 0.94
C SER A 77 11.53 0.19 1.29
N SER A 78 10.42 -0.30 1.84
CA SER A 78 10.29 -1.70 2.30
C SER A 78 8.87 -2.24 2.16
N ILE A 79 8.76 -3.57 2.06
CA ILE A 79 7.49 -4.31 2.09
C ILE A 79 7.63 -5.46 3.10
N PHE A 80 6.65 -5.63 3.96
CA PHE A 80 6.63 -6.72 4.96
C PHE A 80 5.26 -7.38 4.99
N GLU A 81 5.24 -8.69 5.23
CA GLU A 81 4.02 -9.38 5.67
C GLU A 81 3.70 -8.99 7.11
N VAL A 82 2.41 -8.82 7.43
CA VAL A 82 1.94 -8.36 8.74
C VAL A 82 0.76 -9.20 9.22
N GLN A 83 0.57 -9.21 10.54
CA GLN A 83 -0.63 -9.77 11.17
C GLN A 83 -1.59 -8.64 11.51
N GLU A 84 -2.85 -8.79 11.15
CA GLU A 84 -3.89 -7.85 11.56
C GLU A 84 -4.25 -8.10 13.02
N LEU A 85 -4.27 -7.03 13.81
CA LEU A 85 -4.70 -7.02 15.20
C LEU A 85 -5.71 -5.89 15.36
N THR A 86 -6.92 -6.20 15.80
CA THR A 86 -7.95 -5.19 16.10
C THR A 86 -8.43 -5.32 17.55
N PRO A 87 -8.90 -4.25 18.20
CA PRO A 87 -9.35 -4.32 19.59
C PRO A 87 -10.50 -5.31 19.84
N GLU A 88 -11.27 -5.63 18.81
CA GLU A 88 -12.45 -6.50 18.91
C GLU A 88 -12.08 -8.00 18.95
N VAL A 89 -10.86 -8.36 18.53
CA VAL A 89 -10.37 -9.75 18.48
C VAL A 89 -9.34 -10.08 19.56
N VAL A 90 -9.11 -9.16 20.50
CA VAL A 90 -8.21 -9.32 21.66
C VAL A 90 -8.98 -9.32 22.97
#